data_AF-X1BF66-F1
#
_entry.id   AF-X1BF66-F1
#
_cell.length_a   1.000
_cell.length_b   1.000
_cell.length_c   1.000
_cell.angle_alpha   90.00
_cell.angle_beta   90.00
_cell.angle_gamma   90.00
#
_symmetry.space_group_name_H-M   'P 1'
#
loop_
_entity.id
_entity.type
_entity.pdbx_description
1 polymer ?
#
loop_
_entity_poly.entity_id
_entity_poly.type
_entity_poly.pdbx_seq_one_letter_code
_entity_poly.pdbx_strand_id
1 'polypeptide(L)'
;LADFDAKKGTITLVALRVGKTTHLLSTLKAEDEILDVVGPLGNPTEIDNYGRVICVGGGLGIATIITICKKLKDAGNYVIGIIGARTKNLIIFEDKLRGICNELHISTDDGSYGHHGFVTDILKKLLDEDNPINAIWAIGPAIMMKFVCKTTESYKIKTIVSLNPIMVDGTGMCGACRVEVDNKTKFTCVHGPEFDGHKVNWDLLLSRQQMYLNSEKLSLDEFKKKIGGQ
;
A
#
# COMPACT_ATOMS: atom_id res chain seq x y z
N LEU A 1 0.02 6.26 -7.02
CA LEU A 1 -0.22 6.04 -8.47
C LEU A 1 0.39 4.70 -8.86
N ALA A 2 -0.33 3.87 -9.61
CA ALA A 2 0.19 2.57 -10.05
C ALA A 2 1.06 2.69 -11.32
N ASP A 3 0.75 3.67 -12.18
CA ASP A 3 1.58 4.08 -13.33
C ASP A 3 1.13 5.45 -13.85
N PHE A 4 1.90 6.04 -14.77
CA PHE A 4 1.51 7.24 -15.52
C PHE A 4 2.27 7.33 -16.85
N ASP A 5 1.63 7.92 -17.87
CA ASP A 5 2.25 8.26 -19.17
C ASP A 5 2.02 9.75 -19.46
N ALA A 6 3.06 10.55 -19.22
CA ALA A 6 3.01 11.99 -19.43
C ALA A 6 2.84 12.38 -20.91
N LYS A 7 3.29 11.56 -21.85
CA LYS A 7 3.14 11.83 -23.29
C LYS A 7 1.70 11.61 -23.74
N LYS A 8 1.03 10.60 -23.19
CA LYS A 8 -0.38 10.32 -23.44
C LYS A 8 -1.34 11.10 -22.55
N GLY A 9 -0.83 11.74 -21.50
CA GLY A 9 -1.64 12.44 -20.51
C GLY A 9 -2.49 11.50 -19.65
N THR A 10 -2.01 10.29 -19.37
CA THR A 10 -2.78 9.28 -18.63
C THR A 10 -2.15 8.92 -17.29
N ILE A 11 -3.01 8.56 -16.33
CA ILE A 11 -2.62 7.95 -15.06
C ILE A 11 -3.30 6.59 -14.92
N THR A 12 -2.68 5.68 -14.18
CA THR A 12 -3.26 4.36 -13.87
C THR A 12 -3.54 4.24 -12.37
N LEU A 13 -4.79 3.93 -12.07
CA LEU A 13 -5.29 3.66 -10.72
C LEU A 13 -5.75 2.20 -10.66
N VAL A 14 -5.54 1.57 -9.50
CA VAL A 14 -5.97 0.20 -9.23
C VAL A 14 -6.82 0.24 -7.97
N ALA A 15 -8.03 -0.30 -8.04
CA ALA A 15 -8.99 -0.30 -6.95
C ALA A 15 -9.50 -1.72 -6.66
N LEU A 16 -9.60 -2.05 -5.39
CA LEU A 16 -10.15 -3.31 -4.90
C LEU A 16 -11.58 -3.07 -4.43
N ARG A 17 -12.48 -3.97 -4.81
CA ARG A 17 -13.89 -3.95 -4.42
C ARG A 17 -14.02 -4.29 -2.93
N VAL A 18 -14.08 -3.26 -2.09
CA VAL A 18 -14.17 -3.40 -0.62
C VAL A 18 -15.36 -2.67 0.00
N GLY A 19 -16.03 -1.80 -0.75
CA GLY A 19 -17.18 -1.03 -0.27
C GLY A 19 -18.00 -0.45 -1.42
N LYS A 20 -19.03 0.34 -1.09
CA LYS A 20 -19.99 0.87 -2.08
C LYS A 20 -19.31 1.61 -3.23
N THR A 21 -18.41 2.55 -2.93
CA THR A 21 -17.75 3.38 -3.95
C THR A 21 -16.83 2.57 -4.85
N THR A 22 -16.05 1.64 -4.32
CA THR A 22 -15.17 0.79 -5.15
C THR A 22 -15.94 -0.25 -5.95
N HIS A 23 -17.12 -0.68 -5.49
CA HIS A 23 -18.03 -1.46 -6.32
C HIS A 23 -18.57 -0.63 -7.48
N LEU A 24 -19.07 0.59 -7.23
CA LEU A 24 -19.54 1.48 -8.29
C LEU A 24 -18.44 1.80 -9.31
N LEU A 25 -17.23 2.12 -8.83
CA LEU A 25 -16.09 2.36 -9.72
C LEU A 25 -15.83 1.16 -10.64
N SER A 26 -16.04 -0.06 -10.13
CA SER A 26 -15.81 -1.27 -10.90
C SER A 26 -16.90 -1.65 -11.91
N THR A 27 -18.00 -0.90 -11.94
CA THR A 27 -19.04 -1.04 -12.97
C THR A 27 -18.82 -0.08 -14.15
N LEU A 28 -17.92 0.90 -13.99
CA LEU A 28 -17.55 1.79 -15.09
C LEU A 28 -16.80 1.02 -16.18
N LYS A 29 -16.99 1.45 -17.42
CA LYS A 29 -16.37 0.93 -18.63
C LYS A 29 -15.39 1.97 -19.19
N ALA A 30 -14.64 1.58 -20.21
CA ALA A 30 -13.86 2.54 -20.99
C ALA A 30 -14.80 3.63 -21.55
N GLU A 31 -14.29 4.85 -21.64
CA GLU A 31 -15.03 6.07 -22.02
C GLU A 31 -16.06 6.58 -20.99
N ASP A 32 -16.33 5.86 -19.89
CA ASP A 32 -17.09 6.44 -18.78
C ASP A 32 -16.24 7.49 -18.04
N GLU A 33 -16.91 8.53 -17.54
CA GLU A 33 -16.25 9.65 -16.85
C GLU A 33 -16.24 9.47 -15.34
N ILE A 34 -15.12 9.84 -14.71
CA ILE A 34 -15.04 10.09 -13.28
C ILE A 34 -15.23 11.59 -13.08
N LEU A 35 -16.31 11.96 -12.40
CA LEU A 35 -16.69 13.37 -12.22
C LEU A 35 -15.55 14.24 -11.69
N ASP A 36 -14.86 13.76 -10.65
CA ASP A 36 -13.79 14.50 -9.99
C ASP A 36 -12.52 13.65 -9.87
N VAL A 37 -11.40 14.17 -10.37
CA VAL A 37 -10.07 13.60 -10.19
C VAL A 37 -9.12 14.71 -9.74
N VAL A 38 -8.64 14.63 -8.51
CA VAL A 38 -7.74 15.64 -7.91
C VAL A 38 -6.39 15.00 -7.61
N GLY A 39 -5.31 15.58 -8.14
CA GLY A 39 -3.94 15.17 -7.85
C GLY A 39 -2.89 15.79 -8.76
N PRO A 40 -1.61 15.42 -8.60
CA PRO A 40 -1.09 14.49 -7.59
C PRO A 40 -1.19 15.05 -6.16
N LEU A 41 -1.42 14.18 -5.18
CA LEU A 41 -1.52 14.52 -3.76
C LEU A 41 -0.46 13.78 -2.94
N GLY A 42 -0.17 14.30 -1.74
CA GLY A 42 0.87 13.77 -0.87
C GLY A 42 2.28 14.18 -1.32
N ASN A 43 3.24 13.82 -0.48
CA ASN A 43 4.66 14.00 -0.74
C ASN A 43 5.19 12.82 -1.55
N PRO A 44 6.12 13.06 -2.48
CA PRO A 44 6.75 11.99 -3.24
C PRO A 44 7.60 11.10 -2.33
N THR A 45 7.68 9.81 -2.68
CA THR A 45 8.65 8.88 -2.09
C THR A 45 10.06 9.42 -2.23
N GLU A 46 10.85 9.35 -1.15
CA GLU A 46 12.28 9.65 -1.19
C GLU A 46 12.99 8.54 -1.99
N ILE A 47 13.61 8.91 -3.12
CA ILE A 47 14.34 7.99 -3.98
C ILE A 47 15.81 8.40 -3.99
N ASP A 48 16.66 7.50 -3.52
CA ASP A 48 18.12 7.61 -3.54
C ASP A 48 18.74 6.21 -3.73
N ASN A 49 20.07 6.12 -3.83
CA ASN A 49 20.79 4.87 -3.82
C ASN A 49 21.12 4.46 -2.37
N TYR A 50 20.28 3.59 -1.81
CA TYR A 50 20.41 3.02 -0.48
C TYR A 50 21.22 1.72 -0.47
N GLY A 51 21.60 1.14 -1.62
CA GLY A 51 22.23 -0.17 -1.69
C GLY A 51 21.20 -1.30 -1.83
N ARG A 52 21.00 -2.13 -0.79
CA ARG A 52 20.07 -3.27 -0.82
C ARG A 52 18.79 -2.94 -0.05
N VAL A 53 17.65 -3.03 -0.72
CA VAL A 53 16.35 -2.58 -0.19
C VAL A 53 15.25 -3.63 -0.37
N ILE A 54 14.27 -3.61 0.53
CA ILE A 54 13.08 -4.47 0.44
C ILE A 54 11.83 -3.63 0.24
N CYS A 55 10.99 -4.02 -0.73
CA CYS A 55 9.66 -3.45 -0.94
C CYS A 55 8.59 -4.53 -0.70
N VAL A 56 7.79 -4.36 0.36
CA VAL A 56 6.72 -5.26 0.76
C VAL A 56 5.36 -4.69 0.32
N GLY A 57 4.64 -5.43 -0.51
CA GLY A 57 3.32 -5.07 -1.03
C GLY A 57 2.25 -6.07 -0.59
N GLY A 58 1.23 -5.61 0.11
CA GLY A 58 0.08 -6.43 0.51
C GLY A 58 -1.23 -5.98 -0.13
N GLY A 59 -1.96 -6.89 -0.78
CA GLY A 59 -3.23 -6.57 -1.44
C GLY A 59 -3.08 -5.42 -2.46
N LEU A 60 -3.85 -4.33 -2.31
CA LEU A 60 -3.69 -3.15 -3.17
C LEU A 60 -2.32 -2.48 -3.08
N GLY A 61 -1.60 -2.66 -1.97
CA GLY A 61 -0.25 -2.13 -1.81
C GLY A 61 0.72 -2.65 -2.86
N ILE A 62 0.45 -3.83 -3.45
CA ILE A 62 1.22 -4.39 -4.56
C ILE A 62 1.26 -3.41 -5.75
N ALA A 63 0.12 -2.78 -6.07
CA ALA A 63 0.04 -1.82 -7.18
C ALA A 63 0.88 -0.56 -6.90
N THR A 64 0.97 -0.14 -5.63
CA THR A 64 1.72 1.06 -5.24
C THR A 64 3.22 0.83 -5.26
N ILE A 65 3.69 -0.33 -4.81
CA ILE A 65 5.13 -0.61 -4.75
C ILE A 65 5.78 -0.72 -6.14
N ILE A 66 5.03 -0.99 -7.21
CA ILE A 66 5.58 -1.10 -8.58
C ILE A 66 6.41 0.14 -8.97
N THR A 67 5.82 1.32 -8.79
CA THR A 67 6.49 2.59 -9.14
C THR A 67 7.70 2.84 -8.24
N ILE A 68 7.60 2.49 -6.95
CA ILE A 68 8.69 2.63 -5.98
C ILE A 68 9.85 1.69 -6.33
N CYS A 69 9.58 0.40 -6.55
CA CYS A 69 10.56 -0.59 -6.99
C CYS A 69 11.27 -0.14 -8.26
N LYS A 70 10.52 0.37 -9.25
CA LYS A 70 11.10 0.86 -10.51
C LYS A 70 12.04 2.03 -10.26
N LYS A 71 11.61 3.03 -9.49
CA LYS A 71 12.43 4.21 -9.21
C LYS A 71 13.66 3.90 -8.38
N LEU A 72 13.55 3.01 -7.38
CA LEU A 72 14.70 2.53 -6.61
C LEU A 72 15.67 1.74 -7.50
N LYS A 73 15.16 0.89 -8.39
CA LYS A 73 15.98 0.16 -9.37
C LYS A 73 16.72 1.11 -10.31
N ASP A 74 16.03 2.11 -10.86
CA ASP A 74 16.60 3.14 -11.73
C ASP A 74 17.69 3.97 -11.00
N ALA A 75 17.55 4.15 -9.68
CA ALA A 75 18.54 4.82 -8.83
C ALA A 75 19.75 3.93 -8.46
N GLY A 76 19.81 2.69 -8.97
CA GLY A 76 20.96 1.79 -8.78
C GLY A 76 20.87 0.86 -7.57
N ASN A 77 19.70 0.76 -6.92
CA ASN A 77 19.50 -0.14 -5.79
C ASN A 77 19.38 -1.60 -6.23
N TYR A 78 19.79 -2.52 -5.35
CA TYR A 78 19.38 -3.91 -5.38
C TYR A 78 18.01 -4.04 -4.71
N VAL A 79 16.96 -4.28 -5.51
CA VAL A 79 15.57 -4.27 -5.04
C VAL A 79 15.03 -5.68 -4.87
N ILE A 80 14.63 -6.01 -3.65
CA ILE A 80 13.90 -7.25 -3.32
C ILE A 80 12.42 -6.91 -3.14
N GLY A 81 11.55 -7.54 -3.93
CA GLY A 81 10.10 -7.44 -3.76
C GLY A 81 9.56 -8.58 -2.90
N ILE A 82 8.60 -8.29 -2.02
CA ILE A 82 7.80 -9.29 -1.31
C ILE A 82 6.33 -8.98 -1.54
N ILE A 83 5.60 -9.91 -2.15
CA ILE A 83 4.16 -9.80 -2.39
C ILE A 83 3.40 -10.66 -1.37
N GLY A 84 2.39 -10.07 -0.73
CA GLY A 84 1.45 -10.77 0.15
C GLY A 84 0.01 -10.70 -0.36
N ALA A 85 -0.65 -11.84 -0.42
CA ALA A 85 -2.07 -11.94 -0.74
C ALA A 85 -2.76 -13.00 0.12
N ARG A 86 -4.09 -12.93 0.27
CA ARG A 86 -4.81 -13.99 1.01
C ARG A 86 -4.82 -15.33 0.29
N THR A 87 -4.86 -15.27 -1.04
CA THR A 87 -4.93 -16.41 -1.94
C THR A 87 -4.31 -16.04 -3.29
N LYS A 88 -3.94 -17.04 -4.09
CA LYS A 88 -3.30 -16.88 -5.41
C LYS A 88 -4.05 -15.93 -6.34
N ASN A 89 -5.38 -16.01 -6.35
CA ASN A 89 -6.23 -15.23 -7.27
C ASN A 89 -6.25 -13.72 -6.98
N LEU A 90 -5.71 -13.30 -5.83
CA LEU A 90 -5.61 -11.89 -5.46
C LEU A 90 -4.23 -11.30 -5.74
N ILE A 91 -3.30 -12.10 -6.27
CA ILE A 91 -1.99 -11.61 -6.70
C ILE A 91 -2.16 -10.83 -8.00
N ILE A 92 -1.59 -9.63 -8.03
CA ILE A 92 -1.63 -8.72 -9.17
C ILE A 92 -0.21 -8.30 -9.53
N PHE A 93 0.04 -8.04 -10.81
CA PHE A 93 1.30 -7.46 -11.31
C PHE A 93 2.58 -8.25 -10.96
N GLU A 94 2.47 -9.55 -10.72
CA GLU A 94 3.63 -10.39 -10.45
C GLU A 94 4.68 -10.28 -11.56
N ASP A 95 4.31 -10.51 -12.82
CA ASP A 95 5.24 -10.47 -13.95
C ASP A 95 5.91 -9.09 -14.10
N LYS A 96 5.14 -8.01 -13.87
CA LYS A 96 5.67 -6.64 -13.90
C LYS A 96 6.71 -6.43 -12.81
N LEU A 97 6.46 -6.91 -11.59
CA LEU A 97 7.42 -6.84 -10.49
C LEU A 97 8.63 -7.76 -10.72
N ARG A 98 8.46 -8.94 -11.31
CA ARG A 98 9.58 -9.83 -11.70
C ARG A 98 10.52 -9.17 -12.70
N GLY A 99 9.98 -8.37 -13.63
CA GLY A 99 10.79 -7.61 -14.58
C GLY A 99 11.52 -6.39 -13.98
N ILE A 100 11.15 -5.95 -12.78
CA ILE A 100 11.70 -4.75 -12.13
C ILE A 100 12.68 -5.14 -11.00
N CYS A 101 12.25 -6.02 -10.12
CA CYS A 101 13.00 -6.41 -8.93
C CYS A 101 14.17 -7.34 -9.30
N ASN A 102 15.24 -7.28 -8.52
CA ASN A 102 16.33 -8.27 -8.60
C ASN A 102 15.86 -9.64 -8.09
N GLU A 103 15.05 -9.62 -7.03
CA GLU A 103 14.47 -10.80 -6.40
C GLU A 103 12.98 -10.53 -6.13
N LEU A 104 12.13 -11.53 -6.32
CA LEU A 104 10.70 -11.42 -6.01
C LEU A 104 10.23 -12.65 -5.25
N HIS A 105 9.74 -12.42 -4.05
CA HIS A 105 9.13 -13.44 -3.20
C HIS A 105 7.63 -13.23 -3.08
N ILE A 106 6.91 -14.33 -2.90
CA ILE A 106 5.45 -14.34 -2.88
C ILE A 106 5.00 -15.16 -1.68
N SER A 107 4.03 -14.62 -0.96
CA SER A 107 3.41 -15.23 0.21
C SER A 107 1.90 -15.25 0.04
N THR A 108 1.28 -16.39 0.32
CA THR A 108 -0.18 -16.50 0.43
C THR A 108 -0.60 -17.01 1.79
N ASP A 109 -1.61 -16.36 2.38
CA ASP A 109 -2.12 -16.72 3.71
C ASP A 109 -2.63 -18.18 3.74
N ASP A 110 -3.22 -18.66 2.64
CA ASP A 110 -3.76 -20.02 2.47
C ASP A 110 -2.76 -21.03 1.86
N GLY A 111 -1.53 -20.59 1.53
CA GLY A 111 -0.52 -21.43 0.90
C GLY A 111 -0.82 -21.85 -0.54
N SER A 112 -1.83 -21.27 -1.17
CA SER A 112 -2.21 -21.59 -2.56
C SER A 112 -1.13 -21.24 -3.60
N TYR A 113 -0.17 -20.37 -3.26
CA TYR A 113 0.94 -20.00 -4.13
C TYR A 113 2.11 -19.35 -3.38
N GLY A 114 3.35 -19.74 -3.73
CA GLY A 114 4.55 -19.25 -3.06
C GLY A 114 4.70 -19.81 -1.64
N HIS A 115 5.17 -18.98 -0.71
CA HIS A 115 5.30 -19.33 0.71
C HIS A 115 3.92 -19.34 1.38
N HIS A 116 3.61 -20.38 2.14
CA HIS A 116 2.43 -20.43 2.98
C HIS A 116 2.70 -19.65 4.28
N GLY A 117 1.99 -18.55 4.47
CA GLY A 117 2.11 -17.69 5.64
C GLY A 117 2.16 -16.21 5.26
N PHE A 118 2.79 -15.41 6.11
CA PHE A 118 2.79 -13.96 5.96
C PHE A 118 4.09 -13.43 5.34
N VAL A 119 4.01 -12.24 4.75
CA VAL A 119 5.17 -11.52 4.23
C VAL A 119 6.27 -11.32 5.29
N THR A 120 5.90 -11.27 6.57
CA THR A 120 6.83 -11.14 7.70
C THR A 120 7.74 -12.35 7.88
N ASP A 121 7.29 -13.54 7.47
CA ASP A 121 8.09 -14.77 7.57
C ASP A 121 9.25 -14.73 6.58
N ILE A 122 8.95 -14.31 5.34
CA ILE A 122 9.95 -14.12 4.29
C ILE A 122 10.87 -12.96 4.65
N LEU A 123 10.30 -11.84 5.10
CA LEU A 123 11.07 -10.68 5.54
C LEU A 123 12.06 -11.06 6.62
N LYS A 124 11.64 -11.80 7.65
CA LYS A 124 12.54 -12.25 8.72
C LYS A 124 13.68 -13.11 8.19
N LYS A 125 13.40 -14.07 7.31
CA LYS A 125 14.44 -14.92 6.69
C LYS A 125 15.50 -14.07 5.99
N LEU A 126 15.08 -13.08 5.18
CA LEU A 126 16.00 -12.18 4.47
C LEU A 126 16.81 -11.29 5.41
N LEU A 127 16.25 -10.91 6.56
CA LEU A 127 16.94 -10.10 7.55
C LEU A 127 17.94 -10.89 8.41
N ASP A 128 17.74 -12.21 8.51
CA ASP A 128 18.65 -13.13 9.21
C ASP A 128 19.83 -13.59 8.33
N GLU A 129 19.85 -13.24 7.04
CA GLU A 129 20.96 -13.52 6.12
C GLU A 129 22.16 -12.58 6.39
N ASP A 130 23.37 -13.05 6.09
CA ASP A 130 24.61 -12.24 6.16
C ASP A 130 24.74 -11.32 4.92
N ASN A 131 23.69 -10.55 4.65
CA ASN A 131 23.61 -9.60 3.56
C ASN A 131 22.73 -8.40 3.98
N PRO A 132 23.33 -7.28 4.40
CA PRO A 132 22.61 -6.22 5.10
C PRO A 132 21.58 -5.53 4.20
N ILE A 133 20.41 -5.26 4.80
CA ILE A 133 19.33 -4.46 4.20
C ILE A 133 19.38 -3.04 4.75
N ASN A 134 19.39 -2.04 3.86
CA ASN A 134 19.58 -0.65 4.24
C ASN A 134 18.27 0.11 4.47
N ALA A 135 17.20 -0.27 3.76
CA ALA A 135 15.89 0.35 3.89
C ALA A 135 14.76 -0.58 3.45
N ILE A 136 13.58 -0.39 4.05
CA ILE A 136 12.39 -1.20 3.80
C ILE A 136 11.22 -0.27 3.52
N TRP A 137 10.45 -0.56 2.48
CA TRP A 137 9.14 0.05 2.22
C TRP A 137 8.07 -1.00 2.43
N ALA A 138 7.03 -0.69 3.20
CA ALA A 138 5.89 -1.58 3.40
C ALA A 138 4.58 -0.86 3.14
N ILE A 139 3.81 -1.37 2.18
CA ILE A 139 2.55 -0.77 1.75
C ILE A 139 1.49 -1.87 1.65
N GLY A 140 0.38 -1.70 2.36
CA GLY A 140 -0.72 -2.67 2.34
C GLY A 140 -1.73 -2.42 3.45
N PRO A 141 -2.46 -3.44 3.91
CA PRO A 141 -3.32 -3.32 5.08
C PRO A 141 -2.55 -2.79 6.30
N ALA A 142 -3.16 -1.90 7.09
CA ALA A 142 -2.50 -1.29 8.25
C ALA A 142 -1.94 -2.32 9.23
N ILE A 143 -2.65 -3.44 9.40
CA ILE A 143 -2.18 -4.55 10.24
C ILE A 143 -0.91 -5.22 9.70
N MET A 144 -0.79 -5.37 8.38
CA MET A 144 0.42 -5.90 7.74
C MET A 144 1.59 -4.95 7.96
N MET A 145 1.38 -3.64 7.72
CA MET A 145 2.42 -2.64 7.92
C MET A 145 2.89 -2.58 9.39
N LYS A 146 1.96 -2.68 10.37
CA LYS A 146 2.27 -2.81 11.80
C LYS A 146 3.20 -3.98 12.08
N PHE A 147 2.90 -5.16 11.54
CA PHE A 147 3.72 -6.35 11.80
C PHE A 147 5.06 -6.32 11.07
N VAL A 148 5.14 -5.73 9.87
CA VAL A 148 6.44 -5.48 9.21
C VAL A 148 7.32 -4.56 10.07
N CYS A 149 6.75 -3.49 10.63
CA CYS A 149 7.47 -2.60 11.55
C CYS A 149 7.96 -3.33 12.80
N LYS A 150 7.11 -4.18 13.39
CA LYS A 150 7.48 -5.00 14.55
C LYS A 150 8.58 -6.01 14.23
N THR A 151 8.54 -6.63 13.05
CA THR A 151 9.58 -7.59 12.60
C THR A 151 10.92 -6.90 12.39
N THR A 152 10.93 -5.64 11.97
CA THR A 152 12.15 -4.89 11.60
C THR A 152 12.76 -4.10 12.76
N GLU A 153 12.02 -3.89 13.84
CA GLU A 153 12.43 -3.09 15.00
C GLU A 153 13.74 -3.58 15.63
N SER A 154 13.90 -4.89 15.84
CA SER A 154 15.12 -5.47 16.42
C SER A 154 16.36 -5.32 15.53
N TYR A 155 16.16 -5.21 14.21
CA TYR A 155 17.24 -5.04 13.25
C TYR A 155 17.64 -3.57 13.07
N LYS A 156 16.86 -2.63 13.64
CA LYS A 156 17.12 -1.17 13.57
C LYS A 156 17.23 -0.64 12.13
N ILE A 157 16.46 -1.22 11.21
CA ILE A 157 16.44 -0.81 9.80
C ILE A 157 15.32 0.19 9.58
N LYS A 158 15.62 1.31 8.90
CA LYS A 158 14.63 2.32 8.51
C LYS A 158 13.50 1.65 7.72
N THR A 159 12.30 1.64 8.30
CA THR A 159 11.10 1.02 7.71
C THR A 159 10.08 2.10 7.42
N ILE A 160 9.87 2.36 6.13
CA ILE A 160 8.98 3.39 5.61
C ILE A 160 7.63 2.73 5.29
N VAL A 161 6.55 3.34 5.78
CA VAL A 161 5.19 2.85 5.56
C VAL A 161 4.34 3.92 4.89
N SER A 162 3.53 3.53 3.90
CA SER A 162 2.56 4.44 3.29
C SER A 162 1.19 4.24 3.96
N LEU A 163 0.85 5.16 4.87
CA LEU A 163 -0.36 5.05 5.67
C LEU A 163 -1.64 5.28 4.85
N ASN A 164 -2.71 4.60 5.25
CA ASN A 164 -4.03 4.63 4.59
C ASN A 164 -5.17 5.01 5.56
N PRO A 165 -5.12 6.18 6.23
CA PRO A 165 -6.23 6.64 7.05
C PRO A 165 -7.42 7.08 6.18
N ILE A 166 -8.54 7.39 6.82
CA ILE A 166 -9.68 8.03 6.18
C ILE A 166 -9.28 9.40 5.65
N MET A 167 -9.65 9.72 4.40
CA MET A 167 -9.42 11.03 3.79
C MET A 167 -10.73 11.62 3.28
N VAL A 168 -10.82 12.95 3.22
CA VAL A 168 -11.97 13.68 2.66
C VAL A 168 -11.50 14.66 1.60
N ASP A 169 -10.82 15.74 2.00
CA ASP A 169 -10.33 16.80 1.12
C ASP A 169 -8.99 16.47 0.45
N GLY A 170 -8.11 15.76 1.16
CA GLY A 170 -6.78 15.42 0.65
C GLY A 170 -5.79 16.60 0.54
N THR A 171 -6.13 17.78 1.08
CA THR A 171 -5.33 19.01 0.94
C THR A 171 -4.97 19.67 2.27
N GLY A 172 -5.35 19.05 3.40
CA GLY A 172 -4.92 19.43 4.74
C GLY A 172 -5.92 20.32 5.49
N MET A 173 -7.12 20.53 4.95
CA MET A 173 -8.10 21.47 5.50
C MET A 173 -8.92 20.88 6.66
N CYS A 174 -9.23 19.58 6.65
CA CYS A 174 -10.20 19.01 7.60
C CYS A 174 -9.61 18.13 8.73
N GLY A 175 -8.38 17.61 8.56
CA GLY A 175 -7.77 16.70 9.55
C GLY A 175 -8.38 15.30 9.65
N ALA A 176 -9.25 14.88 8.71
CA ALA A 176 -9.80 13.51 8.67
C ALA A 176 -8.68 12.46 8.58
N CYS A 177 -7.63 12.76 7.81
CA CYS A 177 -6.47 11.90 7.63
C CYS A 177 -5.43 12.00 8.76
N ARG A 178 -5.80 12.55 9.93
CA ARG A 178 -4.85 12.65 11.03
C ARG A 178 -4.37 11.28 11.51
N VAL A 179 -3.08 11.22 11.77
CA VAL A 179 -2.35 10.13 12.40
C VAL A 179 -1.46 10.70 13.50
N GLU A 180 -1.00 9.85 14.41
CA GLU A 180 0.03 10.21 15.37
C GLU A 180 1.34 9.52 15.00
N VAL A 181 2.38 10.31 14.82
CA VAL A 181 3.74 9.86 14.49
C VAL A 181 4.68 10.60 15.42
N ASP A 182 5.50 9.86 16.16
CA ASP A 182 6.45 10.41 17.14
C ASP A 182 5.78 11.32 18.18
N ASN A 183 4.65 10.86 18.73
CA ASN A 183 3.79 11.60 19.67
C ASN A 183 3.30 12.97 19.15
N LYS A 184 3.30 13.16 17.82
CA LYS A 184 2.83 14.39 17.16
C LYS A 184 1.71 14.07 16.20
N THR A 185 0.67 14.91 16.21
CA THR A 185 -0.39 14.83 15.20
C THR A 185 0.16 15.26 13.85
N LYS A 186 -0.04 14.42 12.82
CA LYS A 186 0.32 14.67 11.42
C LYS A 186 -0.88 14.39 10.53
N PHE A 187 -1.00 15.13 9.44
CA PHE A 187 -2.02 14.89 8.41
C PHE A 187 -1.39 14.16 7.23
N THR A 188 -1.81 12.93 6.99
CA THR A 188 -1.21 12.05 5.97
C THR A 188 -1.25 12.65 4.56
N CYS A 189 -2.26 13.46 4.21
CA CYS A 189 -2.38 14.02 2.87
C CYS A 189 -1.37 15.13 2.53
N VAL A 190 -0.80 15.81 3.52
CA VAL A 190 0.16 16.93 3.31
C VAL A 190 1.52 16.70 3.98
N HIS A 191 1.57 15.86 5.02
CA HIS A 191 2.83 15.49 5.68
C HIS A 191 3.36 14.12 5.24
N GLY A 192 2.52 13.28 4.64
CA GLY A 192 2.86 11.92 4.20
C GLY A 192 2.58 11.73 2.71
N PRO A 193 2.08 10.56 2.26
CA PRO A 193 1.51 9.49 3.08
C PRO A 193 2.55 8.57 3.73
N GLU A 194 3.82 8.72 3.34
CA GLU A 194 4.93 7.94 3.85
C GLU A 194 5.47 8.48 5.17
N PHE A 195 5.69 7.60 6.14
CA PHE A 195 6.25 7.92 7.45
C PHE A 195 7.22 6.83 7.92
N ASP A 196 8.03 7.15 8.92
CA ASP A 196 8.78 6.17 9.69
C ASP A 196 7.82 5.28 10.48
N GLY A 197 7.69 4.02 10.06
CA GLY A 197 6.73 3.06 10.60
C GLY A 197 6.98 2.66 12.04
N HIS A 198 8.23 2.81 12.54
CA HIS A 198 8.56 2.57 13.95
C HIS A 198 8.03 3.66 14.87
N LYS A 199 7.66 4.83 14.33
CA LYS A 199 7.15 5.97 15.09
C LYS A 199 5.63 6.13 15.02
N VAL A 200 4.94 5.27 14.27
CA VAL A 200 3.48 5.35 14.06
C VAL A 200 2.73 4.79 15.26
N ASN A 201 1.72 5.52 15.75
CA ASN A 201 0.73 4.96 16.67
C ASN A 201 -0.27 4.09 15.88
N TRP A 202 0.05 2.80 15.76
CA TRP A 202 -0.74 1.84 15.00
C TRP A 202 -2.14 1.60 15.58
N ASP A 203 -2.30 1.64 16.90
CA ASP A 203 -3.58 1.38 17.56
C ASP A 203 -4.57 2.53 17.33
N LEU A 204 -4.08 3.77 17.34
CA LEU A 204 -4.86 4.92 16.92
C LEU A 204 -5.28 4.82 15.44
N LEU A 205 -4.35 4.47 14.54
CA LEU A 205 -4.69 4.33 13.12
C LEU A 205 -5.77 3.25 12.88
N LEU A 206 -5.58 2.07 13.48
CA LEU A 206 -6.50 0.93 13.33
C LEU A 206 -7.89 1.22 13.90
N SER A 207 -7.98 1.86 15.07
CA SER A 207 -9.28 2.25 15.66
C SER A 207 -9.99 3.28 14.79
N ARG A 208 -9.27 4.26 14.23
CA ARG A 208 -9.84 5.27 13.33
C ARG A 208 -10.38 4.69 12.04
N GLN A 209 -9.73 3.67 11.47
CA GLN A 209 -10.21 2.99 10.26
C GLN A 209 -11.56 2.27 10.45
N GLN A 210 -11.94 1.98 11.70
CA GLN A 210 -13.20 1.29 12.01
C GLN A 210 -14.36 2.25 12.31
N MET A 211 -14.12 3.56 12.29
CA MET A 211 -15.08 4.57 12.75
C MET A 211 -16.42 4.55 12.01
N TYR A 212 -16.43 4.17 10.71
CA TYR A 212 -17.61 4.25 9.86
C TYR A 212 -18.14 2.90 9.38
N LEU A 213 -17.70 1.77 9.95
CA LEU A 213 -18.08 0.43 9.47
C LEU A 213 -19.59 0.21 9.38
N ASN A 214 -20.36 0.75 10.32
CA ASN A 214 -21.82 0.67 10.31
C ASN A 214 -22.42 1.42 9.10
N SER A 215 -21.99 2.66 8.88
CA SER A 215 -22.44 3.49 7.74
C SER A 215 -21.99 2.91 6.40
N GLU A 216 -20.76 2.39 6.33
CA GLU A 216 -20.22 1.71 5.15
C GLU A 216 -21.03 0.47 4.78
N LYS A 217 -21.40 -0.34 5.77
CA LYS A 217 -22.24 -1.52 5.58
C LYS A 217 -23.63 -1.13 5.08
N LEU A 218 -24.28 -0.18 5.73
CA LEU A 218 -25.61 0.31 5.31
C LEU A 218 -25.58 0.82 3.87
N SER A 219 -24.58 1.64 3.51
CA SER A 219 -24.44 2.17 2.16
C SER A 219 -24.21 1.08 1.10
N LEU A 220 -23.39 0.07 1.42
CA LEU A 220 -23.16 -1.05 0.52
C LEU A 220 -24.41 -1.92 0.36
N ASP A 221 -25.13 -2.19 1.44
CA ASP A 221 -26.36 -2.99 1.40
C ASP A 221 -27.45 -2.29 0.58
N GLU A 222 -27.63 -0.99 0.74
CA GLU A 222 -28.54 -0.19 -0.10
C GLU A 222 -28.12 -0.18 -1.57
N PHE A 223 -26.83 -0.03 -1.85
CA PHE A 223 -26.31 -0.08 -3.22
C PHE A 223 -26.54 -1.45 -3.86
N LYS A 224 -26.27 -2.54 -3.13
CA LYS A 224 -26.53 -3.91 -3.57
C LYS A 224 -28.00 -4.15 -3.87
N LYS A 225 -28.92 -3.62 -3.08
CA LYS A 225 -30.37 -3.69 -3.37
C LYS A 225 -30.74 -2.98 -4.67
N LYS A 226 -30.11 -1.83 -4.95
CA LYS A 226 -30.37 -1.07 -6.19
C LYS A 226 -29.85 -1.76 -7.45
N ILE A 227 -28.71 -2.44 -7.36
CA ILE A 227 -28.11 -3.15 -8.51
C ILE A 227 -28.57 -4.61 -8.63
N GLY A 228 -28.97 -5.24 -7.53
CA GLY A 228 -29.43 -6.64 -7.45
C GLY A 228 -30.94 -6.82 -7.66
N GLY A 229 -31.60 -5.81 -8.24
CA GLY A 229 -32.90 -5.92 -8.89
C GLY A 229 -32.79 -6.22 -10.39
N GLN A 230 -31.64 -6.73 -10.84
CA GLN A 230 -31.41 -7.38 -12.13
C GLN A 230 -31.16 -8.87 -11.91
#